data_AF-A0A9D4QS76-F1
#
_entry.id   AF-A0A9D4QS76-F1
#
_cell.length_a   1.000
_cell.length_b   1.000
_cell.length_c   1.000
_cell.angle_alpha   90.00
_cell.angle_beta   90.00
_cell.angle_gamma   90.00
#
_symmetry.space_group_name_H-M   'P 1'
#
loop_
_entity.id
_entity.type
_entity.pdbx_description
1 polymer ?
#
loop_
_entity_poly.entity_id
_entity_poly.type
_entity_poly.pdbx_seq_one_letter_code
_entity_poly.pdbx_strand_id
1 'polypeptide(L)'
;MAVTYRYILRLLVSVLVVSVDTESNPVAAENSAFESRGWGLWTEWSVCLKACEPELSSRSRSCLTTDIPCAGFGKEYRLCDTKLCAGKVVDVRRTECERQVNVPFRGRRYHWSLYIIPENECEVACQAVQFGFVARLERHLPDGVACNTEDQATTKVCLHARCQVVGCDGVVGSGLRNDHCGVCGGDNESCRVIAGIFTRSNLEHGYNQITRIPKGACHINVTELEYSRNYL
;
A
#
# COMPACT_ATOMS: atom_id res chain seq x y z
N MET A 1 30.19 17.67 -48.26
CA MET A 1 30.23 17.57 -46.78
C MET A 1 28.98 16.83 -46.34
N ALA A 2 29.08 15.51 -46.17
CA ALA A 2 27.96 14.70 -45.67
C ALA A 2 28.13 14.57 -44.16
N VAL A 3 27.28 15.27 -43.40
CA VAL A 3 27.25 15.16 -41.94
C VAL A 3 26.48 13.88 -41.61
N THR A 4 27.19 12.76 -41.53
CA THR A 4 26.65 11.52 -40.95
C THR A 4 26.45 11.74 -39.45
N TYR A 5 25.22 12.09 -39.04
CA TYR A 5 24.82 11.98 -37.65
C TYR A 5 24.69 10.49 -37.31
N ARG A 6 25.76 9.91 -36.76
CA ARG A 6 25.67 8.62 -36.07
C ARG A 6 24.98 8.88 -34.73
N TYR A 7 23.66 8.73 -34.71
CA TYR A 7 22.89 8.78 -33.46
C TYR A 7 23.29 7.58 -32.61
N ILE A 8 24.03 7.82 -31.54
CA ILE A 8 24.35 6.81 -30.55
C ILE A 8 23.15 6.75 -29.61
N LEU A 9 22.33 5.70 -29.72
CA LEU A 9 21.35 5.40 -28.69
C LEU A 9 22.12 4.96 -27.45
N ARG A 10 22.07 5.71 -26.35
CA ARG A 10 22.61 5.29 -25.04
C ARG A 10 21.45 5.08 -24.07
N LEU A 11 20.71 3.98 -24.17
CA LEU A 11 19.73 3.62 -23.14
C LEU A 11 20.48 2.88 -22.01
N LEU A 12 20.57 3.40 -20.78
CA LEU A 12 20.70 2.51 -19.62
C LEU A 12 19.31 1.91 -19.42
N VAL A 13 19.07 0.74 -20.03
CA VAL A 13 18.04 -0.12 -19.44
C VAL A 13 18.66 -0.73 -18.21
N SER A 14 18.75 0.06 -17.14
CA SER A 14 19.03 -0.39 -15.78
C SER A 14 17.88 -1.28 -15.33
N VAL A 15 17.68 -2.42 -15.99
CA VAL A 15 16.74 -3.41 -15.50
C VAL A 15 17.36 -3.89 -14.22
N LEU A 16 17.00 -3.30 -13.09
CA LEU A 16 17.22 -3.89 -11.79
C LEU A 16 16.32 -5.13 -11.77
N VAL A 17 16.77 -6.22 -12.39
CA VAL A 17 16.07 -7.50 -12.26
C VAL A 17 16.55 -8.06 -10.96
N VAL A 18 15.74 -7.89 -9.94
CA VAL A 18 15.94 -8.65 -8.73
C VAL A 18 15.32 -10.03 -8.98
N SER A 19 16.15 -11.01 -9.36
CA SER A 19 15.67 -12.37 -9.64
C SER A 19 15.65 -13.17 -8.34
N VAL A 20 14.47 -13.64 -7.92
CA VAL A 20 14.31 -14.59 -6.83
C VAL A 20 14.62 -16.00 -7.34
N ASP A 21 15.49 -16.74 -6.66
CA ASP A 21 15.71 -18.15 -6.98
C ASP A 21 14.47 -18.95 -6.57
N THR A 22 13.68 -19.41 -7.56
CA THR A 22 12.55 -20.30 -7.33
C THR A 22 13.02 -21.73 -7.18
N GLU A 23 13.60 -22.06 -6.03
CA GLU A 23 13.53 -23.42 -5.48
C GLU A 23 12.75 -23.34 -4.17
N SER A 24 11.44 -23.52 -4.30
CA SER A 24 10.54 -23.72 -3.18
C SER A 24 10.88 -25.05 -2.51
N ASN A 25 11.79 -25.05 -1.55
CA ASN A 25 11.60 -25.91 -0.40
C ASN A 25 10.63 -25.18 0.53
N PRO A 26 9.53 -25.82 0.96
CA PRO A 26 8.83 -25.31 2.12
C PRO A 26 9.80 -25.46 3.29
N VAL A 27 10.57 -24.42 3.58
CA VAL A 27 11.02 -24.21 4.95
C VAL A 27 9.73 -23.92 5.69
N ALA A 28 9.07 -24.99 6.13
CA ALA A 28 8.24 -24.92 7.31
C ALA A 28 9.08 -24.10 8.29
N ALA A 29 8.60 -22.91 8.63
CA ALA A 29 9.18 -22.13 9.70
C ALA A 29 9.00 -22.97 10.96
N GLU A 30 9.93 -23.90 11.17
CA GLU A 30 10.15 -24.61 12.41
C GLU A 30 10.83 -23.59 13.33
N ASN A 31 10.06 -22.56 13.68
CA ASN A 31 10.43 -21.48 14.59
C ASN A 31 9.15 -20.88 15.20
N SER A 32 8.21 -21.73 15.61
CA SER A 32 7.16 -21.36 16.57
C SER A 32 7.62 -21.48 18.04
N ALA A 33 8.89 -21.84 18.28
CA ALA A 33 9.44 -22.03 19.63
C ALA A 33 10.26 -20.83 20.17
N PHE A 34 10.41 -19.75 19.39
CA PHE A 34 10.94 -18.47 19.89
C PHE A 34 9.82 -17.46 20.18
N GLU A 35 8.57 -17.93 20.21
CA GLU A 35 7.41 -17.13 20.54
C GLU A 35 7.38 -16.93 22.06
N SER A 36 8.11 -15.87 22.47
CA SER A 36 7.85 -15.02 23.63
C SER A 36 7.70 -15.70 24.99
N ARG A 37 8.77 -15.59 25.79
CA ARG A 37 8.66 -15.73 27.25
C ARG A 37 7.55 -14.80 27.76
N GLY A 38 6.38 -15.37 28.05
CA GLY A 38 5.29 -14.68 28.74
C GLY A 38 4.07 -14.30 27.91
N TRP A 39 4.05 -14.35 26.58
CA TRP A 39 2.75 -14.19 25.88
C TRP A 39 1.97 -15.51 25.86
N GLY A 40 0.65 -15.42 25.98
CA GLY A 40 -0.26 -16.50 25.63
C GLY A 40 -0.42 -16.63 24.11
N LEU A 41 -1.09 -17.71 23.71
CA LEU A 41 -1.45 -17.93 22.32
C LEU A 41 -2.35 -16.80 21.81
N TRP A 42 -2.16 -16.46 20.53
CA TRP A 42 -3.12 -15.63 19.81
C TRP A 42 -4.47 -16.33 19.71
N THR A 43 -5.55 -15.57 19.89
CA THR A 43 -6.89 -16.03 19.53
C THR A 43 -6.99 -16.21 18.01
N GLU A 44 -8.02 -16.94 17.60
CA GLU A 44 -8.47 -16.88 16.22
C GLU A 44 -8.86 -15.45 15.82
N TRP A 45 -8.75 -15.19 14.53
CA TRP A 45 -9.18 -13.94 13.93
C TRP A 45 -10.70 -13.80 13.99
N SER A 46 -11.19 -12.60 14.33
CA SER A 46 -12.61 -12.31 14.33
C SER A 46 -13.20 -12.44 12.91
N VAL A 47 -14.43 -12.91 12.83
CA VAL A 47 -15.13 -13.09 11.55
C VAL A 47 -15.52 -11.72 10.98
N CYS A 48 -15.24 -11.51 9.70
CA CYS A 48 -15.71 -10.35 8.96
C CYS A 48 -17.19 -10.53 8.60
N LEU A 49 -18.04 -9.58 8.99
CA LEU A 49 -19.48 -9.66 8.80
C LEU A 49 -19.92 -8.92 7.53
N LYS A 50 -19.19 -7.88 7.14
CA LYS A 50 -19.56 -6.98 6.07
C LYS A 50 -18.78 -7.31 4.80
N ALA A 51 -19.40 -8.09 3.92
CA ALA A 51 -18.75 -8.54 2.68
C ALA A 51 -18.37 -7.40 1.70
N CYS A 52 -19.09 -6.27 1.76
CA CYS A 52 -18.97 -5.15 0.81
C CYS A 52 -18.43 -3.85 1.43
N GLU A 53 -18.22 -3.80 2.75
CA GLU A 53 -17.72 -2.61 3.42
C GLU A 53 -16.29 -2.86 3.88
N PRO A 54 -15.43 -1.84 3.89
CA PRO A 54 -14.12 -1.95 4.51
C PRO A 54 -14.30 -2.33 6.00
N GLU A 55 -13.73 -3.45 6.40
CA GLU A 55 -13.79 -3.97 7.76
C GLU A 55 -12.43 -4.54 8.14
N LEU A 56 -12.10 -4.47 9.43
CA LEU A 56 -10.91 -5.11 10.00
C LEU A 56 -11.31 -6.33 10.82
N SER A 57 -10.62 -7.43 10.57
CA SER A 57 -10.59 -8.57 11.46
C SER A 57 -9.55 -8.31 12.56
N SER A 58 -9.81 -8.77 13.78
CA SER A 58 -8.90 -8.59 14.91
C SER A 58 -8.66 -9.89 15.66
N ARG A 59 -7.47 -10.02 16.26
CA ARG A 59 -7.12 -11.09 17.19
C ARG A 59 -6.35 -10.51 18.38
N SER A 60 -6.37 -11.23 19.50
CA SER A 60 -5.74 -10.77 20.75
C SER A 60 -4.93 -11.88 21.40
N ARG A 61 -3.97 -11.50 22.25
CA ARG A 61 -3.25 -12.39 23.16
C ARG A 61 -3.03 -11.69 24.50
N SER A 62 -2.85 -12.47 25.56
CA SER A 62 -2.66 -11.95 26.92
C SER A 62 -1.24 -12.19 27.41
N CYS A 63 -0.68 -11.24 28.15
CA CYS A 63 0.60 -11.42 28.82
C CYS A 63 0.37 -12.28 30.08
N LEU A 64 0.99 -13.44 30.13
CA LEU A 64 0.93 -14.46 31.18
C LEU A 64 1.95 -14.21 32.30
N THR A 65 2.92 -13.34 32.10
CA THR A 65 3.90 -12.95 33.12
C THR A 65 3.38 -11.77 33.94
N THR A 66 3.52 -11.86 35.26
CA THR A 66 3.14 -10.78 36.20
C THR A 66 4.27 -9.77 36.42
N ASP A 67 5.52 -10.24 36.36
CA ASP A 67 6.67 -9.47 36.83
C ASP A 67 7.41 -8.74 35.70
N ILE A 68 7.20 -9.19 34.45
CA ILE A 68 7.86 -8.65 33.26
C ILE A 68 6.78 -8.29 32.23
N PRO A 69 6.69 -7.02 31.80
CA PRO A 69 5.77 -6.63 30.75
C PRO A 69 6.19 -7.28 29.43
N CYS A 70 5.24 -7.92 28.75
CA CYS A 70 5.51 -8.55 27.48
C CYS A 70 5.78 -7.50 26.39
N ALA A 71 6.84 -7.69 25.61
CA ALA A 71 7.18 -6.81 24.50
C ALA A 71 6.28 -7.08 23.29
N GLY A 72 5.85 -6.01 22.61
CA GLY A 72 5.01 -6.06 21.40
C GLY A 72 3.53 -5.85 21.68
N PHE A 73 2.70 -6.05 20.65
CA PHE A 73 1.26 -5.80 20.72
C PHE A 73 0.49 -7.01 21.28
N GLY A 74 -0.51 -6.72 22.11
CA GLY A 74 -1.49 -7.71 22.60
C GLY A 74 -2.74 -7.83 21.72
N LYS A 75 -2.87 -6.97 20.70
CA LYS A 75 -3.99 -6.99 19.74
C LYS A 75 -3.49 -6.58 18.37
N GLU A 76 -3.94 -7.31 17.36
CA GLU A 76 -3.60 -7.07 15.96
C GLU A 76 -4.87 -6.95 15.12
N TYR A 77 -4.74 -6.27 13.99
CA TYR A 77 -5.81 -6.03 13.04
C TYR A 77 -5.32 -6.39 11.64
N ARG A 78 -6.18 -6.94 10.81
CA ARG A 78 -5.92 -7.18 9.38
C ARG A 78 -7.13 -6.80 8.56
N LEU A 79 -6.90 -6.46 7.29
CA LEU A 79 -8.00 -6.22 6.37
C LEU A 79 -8.79 -7.50 6.12
N CYS A 80 -10.10 -7.37 6.08
CA CYS A 80 -10.98 -8.42 5.58
C CYS A 80 -10.86 -8.52 4.06
N ASP A 81 -10.93 -9.75 3.54
CA ASP A 81 -11.07 -10.00 2.10
C ASP A 81 -12.44 -9.51 1.64
N THR A 82 -12.49 -8.25 1.21
CA THR A 82 -13.70 -7.66 0.67
C THR A 82 -13.88 -8.11 -0.78
N LYS A 83 -15.02 -8.72 -1.08
CA LYS A 83 -15.38 -8.99 -2.47
C LYS A 83 -15.80 -7.65 -3.10
N LEU A 84 -15.31 -7.38 -4.31
CA LEU A 84 -15.81 -6.24 -5.08
C LEU A 84 -17.30 -6.45 -5.35
N CYS A 85 -18.14 -5.72 -4.61
CA CYS A 85 -19.58 -5.80 -4.79
C CYS A 85 -20.00 -5.01 -6.04
N ALA A 86 -21.09 -5.45 -6.68
CA ALA A 86 -21.63 -4.80 -7.88
C ALA A 86 -22.17 -3.41 -7.53
N GLY A 87 -21.30 -2.40 -7.58
CA GLY A 87 -21.59 -1.02 -7.24
C GLY A 87 -20.33 -0.15 -7.32
N LYS A 88 -20.49 1.16 -7.49
CA LYS A 88 -19.36 2.08 -7.34
C LYS A 88 -18.96 2.09 -5.86
N VAL A 89 -17.68 1.91 -5.56
CA VAL A 89 -17.13 2.16 -4.22
C VAL A 89 -17.39 3.64 -3.92
N VAL A 90 -18.35 3.92 -3.05
CA VAL A 90 -18.68 5.28 -2.62
C VAL A 90 -17.77 5.62 -1.46
N ASP A 91 -17.00 6.69 -1.60
CA ASP A 91 -16.17 7.20 -0.50
C ASP A 91 -17.07 7.60 0.67
N VAL A 92 -16.92 6.92 1.81
CA VAL A 92 -17.65 7.17 3.05
C VAL A 92 -17.55 8.64 3.47
N ARG A 93 -16.41 9.30 3.21
CA ARG A 93 -16.21 10.72 3.51
C ARG A 93 -17.17 11.60 2.73
N ARG A 94 -17.42 11.29 1.45
CA ARG A 94 -18.36 12.03 0.60
C ARG A 94 -19.79 11.85 1.10
N THR A 95 -20.19 10.60 1.35
CA THR A 95 -21.53 10.27 1.85
C THR A 95 -21.83 11.00 3.17
N GLU A 96 -20.84 11.08 4.05
CA GLU A 96 -21.01 11.77 5.33
C GLU A 96 -21.23 13.28 5.14
N CYS A 97 -20.53 13.94 4.21
CA CYS A 97 -20.78 15.35 3.88
C CYS A 97 -22.15 15.58 3.22
N GLU A 98 -22.56 14.68 2.32
CA GLU A 98 -23.89 14.74 1.68
C GLU A 98 -25.02 14.64 2.72
N ARG A 99 -24.82 13.84 3.78
CA ARG A 99 -25.77 13.71 4.89
C ARG A 99 -25.97 15.00 5.68
N GLN A 100 -25.02 15.94 5.64
CA GLN A 100 -25.08 17.21 6.37
C GLN A 100 -25.85 18.31 5.63
N VAL A 101 -26.22 18.13 4.36
CA VAL A 101 -26.87 19.18 3.54
C VAL A 101 -28.19 19.68 4.16
N ASN A 102 -28.96 18.78 4.78
CA ASN A 102 -30.25 19.12 5.39
C ASN A 102 -30.16 19.46 6.88
N VAL A 103 -28.97 19.34 7.48
CA VAL A 103 -28.73 19.55 8.91
C VAL A 103 -28.21 20.98 9.13
N PRO A 104 -28.83 21.78 10.03
CA PRO A 104 -28.32 23.10 10.36
C PRO A 104 -26.95 23.01 11.07
N PHE A 105 -25.93 23.63 10.50
CA PHE A 105 -24.65 23.86 11.16
C PHE A 105 -24.60 25.30 11.69
N ARG A 106 -24.46 25.47 13.00
CA ARG A 106 -24.50 26.80 13.66
C ARG A 106 -25.70 27.66 13.23
N GLY A 107 -26.87 27.03 13.10
CA GLY A 107 -28.12 27.72 12.77
C GLY A 107 -28.37 28.00 11.27
N ARG A 108 -27.49 27.56 10.36
CA ARG A 108 -27.68 27.71 8.91
C ARG A 108 -27.42 26.40 8.17
N ARG A 109 -28.02 26.23 7.00
CA ARG A 109 -27.74 25.10 6.11
C ARG A 109 -26.70 25.51 5.07
N TYR A 110 -25.89 24.55 4.67
CA TYR A 110 -24.82 24.75 3.70
C TYR A 110 -24.83 23.61 2.69
N HIS A 111 -24.38 23.91 1.48
CA HIS A 111 -23.99 22.88 0.53
C HIS A 111 -22.54 22.47 0.82
N TRP A 112 -22.34 21.18 1.08
CA TRP A 112 -21.08 20.61 1.54
C TRP A 112 -20.40 19.82 0.42
N SER A 113 -19.10 20.00 0.28
CA SER A 113 -18.22 19.13 -0.50
C SER A 113 -17.22 18.42 0.42
N LEU A 114 -16.71 17.28 -0.03
CA LEU A 114 -15.63 16.57 0.65
C LEU A 114 -14.39 17.47 0.79
N TYR A 115 -13.83 17.54 1.99
CA TYR A 115 -12.52 18.13 2.23
C TYR A 115 -11.60 17.07 2.87
N ILE A 116 -10.48 16.77 2.21
CA ILE A 116 -9.47 15.86 2.76
C ILE A 116 -8.54 16.68 3.65
N ILE A 117 -8.42 16.29 4.92
CA ILE A 117 -7.47 16.90 5.85
C ILE A 117 -6.10 16.27 5.60
N PRO A 118 -5.09 17.02 5.13
CA PRO A 118 -3.76 16.46 4.84
C PRO A 118 -3.11 15.79 6.06
N GLU A 119 -3.38 16.30 7.27
CA GLU A 119 -2.80 15.77 8.50
C GLU A 119 -3.56 14.56 9.08
N ASN A 120 -4.85 14.38 8.71
CA ASN A 120 -5.68 13.30 9.24
C ASN A 120 -6.79 12.88 8.28
N GLU A 121 -6.46 11.96 7.38
CA GLU A 121 -7.39 11.44 6.37
C GLU A 121 -8.47 10.52 6.92
N CYS A 122 -8.41 10.18 8.22
CA CYS A 122 -9.38 9.34 8.92
C CYS A 122 -10.43 10.14 9.69
N GLU A 123 -10.40 11.46 9.55
CA GLU A 123 -11.40 12.38 10.07
C GLU A 123 -12.24 12.92 8.91
N VAL A 124 -13.55 13.11 9.15
CA VAL A 124 -14.43 13.68 8.15
C VAL A 124 -14.45 15.19 8.28
N ALA A 125 -14.00 15.86 7.21
CA ALA A 125 -14.18 17.29 7.03
C ALA A 125 -14.97 17.59 5.77
N CYS A 126 -15.81 18.62 5.87
CA CYS A 126 -16.64 19.10 4.79
C CYS A 126 -16.37 20.58 4.57
N GLN A 127 -16.19 20.97 3.31
CA GLN A 127 -16.07 22.37 2.91
C GLN A 127 -17.43 22.92 2.52
N ALA A 128 -17.80 24.07 3.06
CA ALA A 128 -19.00 24.79 2.64
C ALA A 128 -18.71 25.46 1.29
N VAL A 129 -19.22 24.89 0.19
CA VAL A 129 -18.83 25.23 -1.19
C VAL A 129 -18.89 26.73 -1.47
N GLN A 130 -19.96 27.39 -1.05
CA GLN A 130 -20.21 28.81 -1.33
C GLN A 130 -19.47 29.76 -0.37
N PHE A 131 -18.94 29.26 0.74
CA PHE A 131 -18.37 30.07 1.82
C PHE A 131 -16.89 29.80 2.06
N GLY A 132 -16.35 28.70 1.54
CA GLY A 132 -14.95 28.32 1.60
C GLY A 132 -14.45 27.77 2.94
N PHE A 133 -15.23 27.90 4.04
CA PHE A 133 -14.82 27.38 5.34
C PHE A 133 -14.95 25.85 5.42
N VAL A 134 -14.10 25.24 6.24
CA VAL A 134 -14.10 23.80 6.51
C VAL A 134 -14.69 23.54 7.90
N ALA A 135 -15.64 22.61 7.97
CA ALA A 135 -16.18 22.09 9.22
C ALA A 135 -15.70 20.65 9.41
N ARG A 136 -15.06 20.39 10.55
CA ARG A 136 -14.78 19.03 11.04
C ARG A 136 -16.04 18.48 11.68
N LEU A 137 -16.47 17.31 11.24
CA LEU A 137 -17.56 16.59 11.88
C LEU A 137 -16.95 15.77 13.01
N GLU A 138 -17.58 15.74 14.20
CA GLU A 138 -17.13 14.93 15.35
C GLU A 138 -17.38 13.42 15.13
N ARG A 139 -17.07 12.93 13.93
CA ARG A 139 -17.18 11.53 13.54
C ARG A 139 -15.88 11.06 12.91
N HIS A 140 -15.32 10.02 13.50
CA HIS A 140 -14.20 9.29 12.91
C HIS A 140 -14.71 8.37 11.80
N LEU A 141 -13.89 8.17 10.77
CA LEU A 141 -14.19 7.15 9.76
C LEU A 141 -14.19 5.75 10.40
N PRO A 142 -15.03 4.83 9.90
CA PRO A 142 -14.96 3.43 10.29
C PRO A 142 -13.56 2.85 10.09
N ASP A 143 -13.15 1.97 11.01
CA ASP A 143 -11.90 1.23 10.86
C ASP A 143 -11.92 0.36 9.60
N GLY A 144 -10.80 0.33 8.88
CA GLY A 144 -10.65 -0.37 7.60
C GLY A 144 -10.86 0.50 6.36
N VAL A 145 -11.45 1.70 6.48
CA VAL A 145 -11.57 2.64 5.35
C VAL A 145 -10.19 3.06 4.86
N ALA A 146 -9.97 3.01 3.54
CA ALA A 146 -8.68 3.36 2.95
C ALA A 146 -8.32 4.83 3.19
N CYS A 147 -7.05 5.08 3.53
CA CYS A 147 -6.46 6.41 3.55
C CYS A 147 -5.38 6.51 2.45
N ASN A 148 -5.33 7.69 1.84
CA ASN A 148 -4.52 8.16 0.74
C ASN A 148 -4.84 7.60 -0.66
N THR A 149 -4.74 8.50 -1.64
CA THR A 149 -5.08 8.35 -3.06
C THR A 149 -3.93 8.73 -4.01
N GLU A 150 -2.75 9.11 -3.48
CA GLU A 150 -1.59 9.50 -4.31
C GLU A 150 -0.58 8.37 -4.52
N ASP A 151 -0.31 7.55 -3.49
CA ASP A 151 0.73 6.53 -3.53
C ASP A 151 0.12 5.12 -3.62
N GLN A 152 -0.09 4.63 -4.84
CA GLN A 152 -0.69 3.31 -5.12
C GLN A 152 0.15 2.13 -4.61
N ALA A 153 1.42 2.37 -4.24
CA ALA A 153 2.33 1.32 -3.81
C ALA A 153 2.11 0.87 -2.35
N THR A 154 1.46 1.70 -1.52
CA THR A 154 1.31 1.43 -0.09
C THR A 154 -0.17 1.47 0.32
N THR A 155 -0.72 0.30 0.70
CA THR A 155 -2.06 0.24 1.28
C THR A 155 -2.07 0.86 2.67
N LYS A 156 -2.91 1.87 2.89
CA LYS A 156 -3.14 2.47 4.21
C LYS A 156 -4.62 2.48 4.55
N VAL A 157 -4.94 2.28 5.83
CA VAL A 157 -6.32 2.20 6.32
C VAL A 157 -6.49 2.92 7.64
N CYS A 158 -7.71 3.35 7.91
CA CYS A 158 -8.06 3.93 9.20
C CYS A 158 -8.12 2.86 10.28
N LEU A 159 -7.45 3.13 11.40
CA LEU A 159 -7.57 2.35 12.63
C LEU A 159 -7.54 3.32 13.81
N HIS A 160 -8.62 3.34 14.60
CA HIS A 160 -8.81 4.25 15.72
C HIS A 160 -8.57 5.72 15.34
N ALA A 161 -9.22 6.16 14.25
CA ALA A 161 -9.15 7.52 13.72
C ALA A 161 -7.76 7.99 13.24
N ARG A 162 -6.82 7.08 13.03
CA ARG A 162 -5.49 7.36 12.48
C ARG A 162 -5.24 6.54 11.23
N CYS A 163 -4.57 7.13 10.26
CA CYS A 163 -4.15 6.42 9.06
C CYS A 163 -2.94 5.53 9.38
N GLN A 164 -3.10 4.22 9.18
CA GLN A 164 -2.08 3.20 9.44
C GLN A 164 -1.68 2.49 8.16
N VAL A 165 -0.40 2.19 8.01
CA VAL A 165 0.11 1.39 6.90
C VAL A 165 -0.22 -0.08 7.13
N VAL A 166 -0.68 -0.78 6.10
CA VAL A 166 -0.82 -2.24 6.12
C VAL A 166 0.54 -2.83 5.75
N GLY A 167 1.09 -3.67 6.62
CA GLY A 167 2.34 -4.35 6.34
C GLY A 167 2.21 -5.39 5.24
N CYS A 168 3.35 -5.85 4.71
CA CYS A 168 3.38 -6.91 3.70
C CYS A 168 2.83 -8.25 4.20
N ASP A 169 2.74 -8.43 5.52
CA ASP A 169 2.16 -9.57 6.22
C ASP A 169 0.62 -9.46 6.34
N GLY A 170 0.03 -8.37 5.83
CA GLY A 170 -1.40 -8.10 5.88
C GLY A 170 -1.88 -7.53 7.21
N VAL A 171 -0.98 -7.31 8.18
CA VAL A 171 -1.32 -6.77 9.50
C VAL A 171 -1.21 -5.25 9.48
N VAL A 172 -2.24 -4.58 9.98
CA VAL A 172 -2.31 -3.11 10.07
C VAL A 172 -1.33 -2.63 11.13
N GLY A 173 -0.38 -1.79 10.73
CA GLY A 173 0.60 -1.20 11.64
C GLY A 173 1.74 -2.14 12.08
N SER A 174 1.94 -3.29 11.42
CA SER A 174 3.05 -4.21 11.75
C SER A 174 4.44 -3.59 11.50
N GLY A 175 4.52 -2.63 10.58
CA GLY A 175 5.78 -2.02 10.15
C GLY A 175 6.60 -2.90 9.21
N LEU A 176 6.16 -4.14 8.94
CA LEU A 176 6.83 -5.03 8.00
C LEU A 176 6.65 -4.54 6.56
N ARG A 177 7.75 -4.59 5.80
CA ARG A 177 7.79 -4.21 4.39
C ARG A 177 8.42 -5.34 3.59
N ASN A 178 8.07 -5.41 2.32
CA ASN A 178 8.81 -6.25 1.39
C ASN A 178 10.23 -5.70 1.26
N ASP A 179 11.19 -6.60 1.28
CA ASP A 179 12.57 -6.32 0.92
C ASP A 179 12.68 -6.10 -0.61
N HIS A 180 13.89 -5.83 -1.11
CA HIS A 180 14.13 -5.65 -2.54
C HIS A 180 13.82 -6.91 -3.36
N CYS A 181 13.84 -8.08 -2.74
CA CYS A 181 13.47 -9.37 -3.34
C CYS A 181 11.95 -9.58 -3.39
N GLY A 182 11.16 -8.71 -2.78
CA GLY A 182 9.72 -8.89 -2.63
C GLY A 182 9.32 -9.86 -1.50
N VAL A 183 10.27 -10.22 -0.63
CA VAL A 183 10.03 -11.06 0.55
C VAL A 183 9.65 -10.19 1.74
N CYS A 184 8.51 -10.49 2.36
CA CYS A 184 8.03 -9.73 3.50
C CYS A 184 8.93 -9.91 4.73
N GLY A 185 9.50 -8.81 5.23
CA GLY A 185 10.47 -8.86 6.33
C GLY A 185 11.78 -9.56 5.97
N GLY A 186 12.08 -9.68 4.67
CA GLY A 186 13.33 -10.28 4.19
C GLY A 186 14.56 -9.39 4.44
N ASP A 187 15.72 -9.98 4.21
CA ASP A 187 17.06 -9.41 4.44
C ASP A 187 17.76 -8.98 3.13
N ASN A 188 17.08 -9.07 1.98
CA ASN A 188 17.62 -8.86 0.64
C ASN A 188 18.60 -9.93 0.12
N GLU A 189 18.68 -11.10 0.75
CA GLU A 189 19.63 -12.14 0.33
C GLU A 189 19.03 -13.21 -0.60
N SER A 190 17.70 -13.29 -0.68
CA SER A 190 16.96 -14.29 -1.48
C SER A 190 16.95 -14.03 -3.00
N CYS A 191 17.67 -13.00 -3.44
CA CYS A 191 17.66 -12.54 -4.79
C CYS A 191 18.96 -11.85 -5.17
N ARG A 192 19.21 -11.70 -6.48
CA ARG A 192 20.36 -10.95 -6.99
C ARG A 192 19.91 -9.80 -7.88
N VAL A 193 20.66 -8.72 -7.83
CA VAL A 193 20.52 -7.59 -8.74
C VAL A 193 21.17 -7.91 -10.08
N ILE A 194 20.39 -7.95 -11.14
CA ILE A 194 20.87 -7.84 -12.52
C ILE A 194 20.71 -6.37 -12.90
N ALA A 195 21.63 -5.80 -13.66
CA ALA A 195 21.53 -4.45 -14.23
C ALA A 195 22.22 -4.43 -15.61
N GLY A 196 21.81 -3.52 -16.49
CA GLY A 196 22.32 -3.46 -17.86
C GLY A 196 22.24 -2.09 -18.52
N ILE A 197 22.86 -1.96 -19.69
CA ILE A 197 22.78 -0.79 -20.57
C ILE A 197 22.56 -1.30 -21.99
N PHE A 198 21.56 -0.78 -22.68
CA PHE A 198 21.33 -1.00 -24.10
C PHE A 198 21.80 0.19 -24.94
N THR A 199 22.94 0.06 -25.61
CA THR A 199 23.53 1.16 -26.41
C THR A 199 23.46 0.95 -27.92
N ARG A 200 22.64 0.01 -28.41
CA ARG A 200 22.61 -0.33 -29.85
C ARG A 200 21.91 0.76 -30.64
N SER A 201 22.60 1.31 -31.64
CA SER A 201 22.12 2.38 -32.51
C SER A 201 21.58 1.93 -33.87
N ASN A 202 21.86 0.69 -34.29
CA ASN A 202 21.38 0.15 -35.56
C ASN A 202 20.16 -0.76 -35.31
N LEU A 203 19.01 -0.13 -35.06
CA LEU A 203 17.75 -0.82 -34.83
C LEU A 203 16.93 -0.83 -36.11
N GLU A 204 16.20 -1.92 -36.33
CA GLU A 204 15.22 -1.98 -37.41
C GLU A 204 14.05 -1.04 -37.11
N HIS A 205 13.36 -0.58 -38.15
CA HIS A 205 12.16 0.23 -37.95
C HIS A 205 11.08 -0.60 -37.28
N GLY A 206 10.57 -0.12 -36.13
CA GLY A 206 9.51 -0.77 -35.37
C GLY A 206 9.94 -1.16 -33.96
N TYR A 207 9.22 -2.13 -33.38
CA TYR A 207 9.49 -2.62 -32.04
C TYR A 207 10.71 -3.55 -32.04
N ASN A 208 11.71 -3.20 -31.25
CA ASN A 208 12.93 -3.97 -31.10
C ASN A 208 12.97 -4.58 -29.69
N GLN A 209 13.18 -5.89 -29.58
CA GLN A 209 13.30 -6.55 -28.28
C GLN A 209 14.66 -6.22 -27.64
N ILE A 210 14.63 -5.49 -26.52
CA ILE A 210 15.85 -5.09 -25.80
C ILE A 210 16.31 -6.18 -24.81
N THR A 211 15.38 -6.73 -24.04
CA THR A 211 15.67 -7.73 -23.00
C THR A 211 14.42 -8.54 -22.67
N ARG A 212 14.59 -9.67 -21.97
CA ARG A 212 13.50 -10.49 -21.44
C ARG A 212 13.55 -10.42 -19.91
N ILE A 213 12.48 -9.92 -19.30
CA ILE A 213 12.32 -9.94 -17.85
C ILE A 213 11.99 -11.38 -17.42
N PRO A 214 12.81 -12.02 -16.58
CA PRO A 214 12.54 -13.38 -16.12
C PRO A 214 11.32 -13.42 -15.21
N LYS A 215 10.66 -14.57 -15.14
CA LYS A 215 9.58 -14.81 -14.18
C LYS A 215 10.12 -14.66 -12.76
N GLY A 216 9.37 -13.99 -11.88
CA GLY A 216 9.79 -13.73 -10.50
C GLY A 216 10.69 -12.51 -10.33
N ALA A 217 10.94 -11.74 -11.39
CA ALA A 217 11.58 -10.44 -11.27
C ALA A 217 10.71 -9.46 -10.47
N CYS A 218 11.32 -8.78 -9.50
CA CYS A 218 10.70 -7.74 -8.70
C CYS A 218 11.49 -6.42 -8.78
N HIS A 219 10.86 -5.33 -8.35
CA HIS A 219 11.43 -3.97 -8.33
C HIS A 219 12.06 -3.53 -9.67
N ILE A 220 11.37 -3.83 -10.78
CA ILE A 220 11.85 -3.57 -12.14
C ILE A 220 11.82 -2.06 -12.42
N ASN A 221 12.98 -1.51 -12.75
CA ASN A 221 13.12 -0.13 -13.22
C ASN A 221 13.59 -0.12 -14.68
N VAL A 222 12.97 0.70 -15.53
CA VAL A 222 13.38 0.89 -16.93
C VAL A 222 13.34 2.38 -17.20
N THR A 223 14.50 2.97 -17.46
CA THR A 223 14.65 4.42 -17.63
C THR A 223 15.35 4.74 -18.93
N GLU A 224 14.90 5.80 -19.59
CA GLU A 224 15.63 6.42 -20.70
C GLU A 224 16.60 7.46 -20.11
N LEU A 225 17.90 7.34 -20.39
CA LEU A 225 18.91 8.27 -19.87
C LEU A 225 19.00 9.58 -20.64
N GLU A 226 18.82 9.48 -21.95
CA GLU A 226 18.97 10.57 -22.89
C GLU A 226 17.74 10.57 -23.75
N TYR A 227 17.14 11.75 -23.89
CA TYR A 227 15.97 11.94 -24.73
C TYR A 227 16.23 11.39 -26.12
N SER A 228 15.43 10.41 -26.53
CA SER A 228 15.40 9.93 -27.90
C SER A 228 14.00 10.11 -28.48
N ARG A 229 13.89 9.92 -29.80
CA ARG A 229 12.57 9.86 -30.47
C ARG A 229 11.94 8.47 -30.39
N ASN A 230 12.56 7.55 -29.65
CA ASN A 230 12.03 6.21 -29.44
C ASN A 230 11.12 6.19 -28.22
N TYR A 231 10.26 5.18 -28.16
CA TYR A 231 9.37 4.93 -27.04
C TYR A 231 9.69 3.54 -26.47
N LEU A 232 9.70 3.42 -25.15
CA LEU A 232 9.94 2.17 -24.41
C LEU A 232 8.65 1.37 -24.22
#